data_AF-A4XJ98-F1
#
_entry.id   AF-A4XJ98-F1
#
_cell.length_a   1.000
_cell.length_b   1.000
_cell.length_c   1.000
_cell.angle_alpha   90.00
_cell.angle_beta   90.00
_cell.angle_gamma   90.00
#
_symmetry.space_group_name_H-M   'P 1'
#
loop_
_entity.id
_entity.type
_entity.pdbx_description
1 polymer ?
#
loop_
_entity_poly.entity_id
_entity_poly.type
_entity_poly.pdbx_seq_one_letter_code
_entity_poly.pdbx_strand_id
1 'polypeptide(L)'
;MEKLKELFPPVTPEQFAGEAGDFFYTLFMFLDNWLKPLSIIFLIVAAICLMIGIPTHSEGLTKVAKRIFTGIFIAWFIRIFGPSLISLFYSFKK
;
A
#
# COMPACT_ATOMS: atom_id res chain seq x y z
N MET A 1 10.30 33.80 -14.66
CA MET A 1 10.40 33.28 -13.27
C MET A 1 9.55 34.06 -12.29
N GLU A 2 9.42 35.39 -12.39
CA GLU A 2 8.59 36.19 -11.47
C GLU A 2 7.10 35.84 -11.48
N LYS A 3 6.49 35.66 -12.67
CA LYS A 3 5.08 35.24 -12.80
C LYS A 3 4.77 33.85 -12.22
N LEU A 4 5.77 32.97 -12.10
CA LEU A 4 5.59 31.63 -11.54
C LEU A 4 5.54 31.66 -10.00
N LYS A 5 6.25 32.60 -9.38
CA LYS A 5 6.26 32.85 -7.94
C LYS A 5 5.00 33.56 -7.43
N GLU A 6 4.30 34.31 -8.28
CA GLU A 6 2.98 34.88 -7.96
C GLU A 6 1.87 33.83 -7.96
N LEU A 7 1.93 32.84 -8.87
CA LEU A 7 0.95 31.75 -8.94
C LEU A 7 1.18 30.67 -7.88
N PHE A 8 2.42 30.49 -7.42
CA PHE A 8 2.77 29.54 -6.38
C PHE A 8 3.66 30.24 -5.35
N PRO A 9 3.08 30.84 -4.29
CA PRO A 9 3.87 31.43 -3.23
C PRO A 9 4.81 30.37 -2.65
N PRO A 10 6.05 30.75 -2.28
CA PRO A 10 7.03 29.81 -1.75
C PRO A 10 6.47 29.19 -0.46
N VAL A 11 6.11 27.92 -0.55
CA VAL A 11 5.60 27.11 0.56
C VAL A 11 6.78 26.81 1.46
N THR A 12 6.64 27.02 2.78
CA THR A 12 7.73 26.67 3.70
C THR A 12 7.93 25.16 3.73
N PRO A 13 9.15 24.66 4.00
CA PRO A 13 9.40 23.23 4.11
C PRO A 13 8.46 22.54 5.13
N GLU A 14 8.05 23.26 6.20
CA GLU A 14 7.13 22.69 7.19
C GLU A 14 5.69 22.55 6.67
N GLN A 15 5.24 23.48 5.84
CA GLN A 15 3.93 23.45 5.17
C GLN A 15 3.89 22.37 4.10
N PHE A 16 4.94 22.27 3.27
CA PHE A 16 5.04 21.21 2.25
C PHE A 16 5.08 19.81 2.89
N ALA A 17 5.84 19.64 3.99
CA ALA A 17 5.87 18.38 4.72
C ALA A 17 4.53 18.05 5.42
N GLY A 18 3.77 19.07 5.85
CA GLY A 18 2.44 18.90 6.41
C GLY A 18 1.43 18.40 5.38
N GLU A 19 1.34 19.09 4.25
CA GLU A 19 0.44 18.70 3.16
C GLU A 19 0.84 17.38 2.50
N ALA A 20 2.14 17.13 2.34
CA ALA A 20 2.64 15.84 1.86
C ALA A 20 2.29 14.71 2.83
N GLY A 21 2.47 14.93 4.14
CA GLY A 21 2.11 13.95 5.16
C GLY A 21 0.61 13.62 5.17
N ASP A 22 -0.25 14.63 5.05
CA ASP A 22 -1.70 14.45 4.97
C ASP A 22 -2.12 13.75 3.67
N PHE A 23 -1.46 14.05 2.56
CA PHE A 23 -1.65 13.36 1.28
C PHE A 23 -1.26 11.88 1.38
N PHE A 24 -0.07 11.57 1.92
CA PHE A 24 0.37 10.19 2.12
C PHE A 24 -0.52 9.43 3.11
N TYR A 25 -0.99 10.08 4.16
CA TYR A 25 -1.93 9.50 5.11
C TYR A 25 -3.28 9.19 4.46
N THR A 26 -3.84 10.13 3.70
CA THR A 26 -5.10 9.95 2.98
C THR A 26 -4.98 8.85 1.92
N LEU A 27 -3.88 8.85 1.17
CA LEU A 27 -3.58 7.81 0.18
C LEU A 27 -3.44 6.44 0.86
N PHE A 28 -2.75 6.37 2.00
CA PHE A 28 -2.59 5.14 2.77
C PHE A 28 -3.95 4.64 3.28
N MET A 29 -4.77 5.50 3.87
CA MET A 29 -6.13 5.17 4.32
C MET A 29 -7.02 4.67 3.18
N PHE A 30 -6.93 5.31 2.00
CA PHE A 30 -7.67 4.88 0.82
C PHE A 30 -7.19 3.50 0.34
N LEU A 31 -5.88 3.31 0.20
CA LEU A 31 -5.30 2.02 -0.17
C LEU A 31 -5.74 0.94 0.82
N ASP A 32 -5.69 1.24 2.11
CA ASP A 32 -6.00 0.34 3.20
C ASP A 32 -7.47 -0.12 3.19
N ASN A 33 -8.39 0.80 2.91
CA ASN A 33 -9.81 0.49 2.77
C ASN A 33 -10.12 -0.33 1.53
N TRP A 34 -9.41 -0.11 0.42
CA TRP A 34 -9.53 -0.94 -0.79
C TRP A 34 -8.90 -2.32 -0.61
N LEU A 35 -7.77 -2.41 0.10
CA LEU A 35 -7.02 -3.64 0.26
C LEU A 35 -7.73 -4.68 1.13
N LYS A 36 -8.52 -4.25 2.12
CA LYS A 36 -9.32 -5.17 2.96
C LYS A 36 -10.20 -6.12 2.15
N PRO A 37 -11.20 -5.63 1.38
CA PRO A 37 -12.08 -6.51 0.61
C PRO A 37 -11.31 -7.26 -0.49
N LEU A 38 -10.34 -6.60 -1.13
CA LEU A 38 -9.55 -7.20 -2.19
C LEU A 38 -8.71 -8.39 -1.67
N SER A 39 -8.11 -8.26 -0.49
CA SER A 39 -7.33 -9.33 0.14
C SER A 39 -8.16 -10.57 0.44
N ILE A 40 -9.42 -10.41 0.86
CA ILE A 40 -10.34 -11.52 1.11
C ILE A 40 -10.67 -12.25 -0.20
N ILE A 41 -10.99 -11.50 -1.25
CA ILE A 41 -11.28 -12.07 -2.57
C ILE A 41 -10.05 -12.83 -3.10
N PHE A 42 -8.87 -12.23 -3.01
CA PHE A 42 -7.62 -12.88 -3.44
C PHE A 42 -7.28 -14.12 -2.61
N LEU A 43 -7.57 -14.14 -1.30
CA LEU A 43 -7.42 -15.33 -0.46
C LEU A 43 -8.33 -16.47 -0.93
N ILE A 44 -9.59 -16.16 -1.27
CA ILE A 44 -10.54 -17.14 -1.81
C ILE A 44 -10.04 -17.70 -3.14
N VAL A 45 -9.59 -16.83 -4.05
CA VAL A 45 -9.02 -17.24 -5.35
C VAL A 45 -7.78 -18.12 -5.15
N ALA A 46 -6.87 -17.74 -4.24
CA ALA A 46 -5.67 -18.51 -3.94
C ALA A 46 -6.01 -19.88 -3.33
N ALA A 47 -7.01 -19.95 -2.45
CA ALA A 47 -7.48 -21.20 -1.88
C ALA A 47 -8.08 -22.13 -2.96
N ILE A 48 -8.88 -21.60 -3.89
CA ILE A 48 -9.40 -22.36 -5.04
C ILE A 48 -8.25 -22.85 -5.92
N CYS A 49 -7.28 -21.99 -6.23
CA CYS A 49 -6.09 -22.39 -7.00
C CYS A 49 -5.28 -23.50 -6.31
N LEU A 50 -5.17 -23.51 -4.98
CA LEU A 50 -4.53 -24.60 -4.23
C LEU A 50 -5.36 -25.88 -4.20
N MET A 51 -6.67 -25.76 -3.95
CA MET A 51 -7.58 -26.91 -3.90
C MET A 51 -7.61 -27.66 -5.24
N ILE A 52 -7.48 -26.95 -6.36
CA ILE A 52 -7.40 -27.58 -7.69
C ILE A 52 -5.95 -27.97 -8.02
N GLY A 53 -4.98 -27.10 -7.73
CA GLY A 53 -3.59 -27.26 -8.15
C GLY A 53 -2.86 -28.41 -7.48
N ILE A 54 -3.11 -28.68 -6.20
CA ILE A 54 -2.46 -29.78 -5.46
C ILE A 54 -2.88 -31.15 -6.01
N PRO A 55 -4.19 -31.50 -6.08
CA PRO A 55 -4.61 -32.82 -6.57
C PRO A 55 -4.37 -33.02 -8.07
N THR A 56 -4.30 -31.94 -8.86
CA THR A 56 -3.98 -32.03 -10.29
C THR A 56 -2.48 -31.98 -10.59
N HIS A 57 -1.61 -31.89 -9.57
CA HIS A 57 -0.18 -31.63 -9.70
C HIS A 57 0.16 -30.45 -10.64
N SER A 58 -0.76 -29.48 -10.74
CA SER A 58 -0.59 -28.33 -11.61
C SER A 58 0.36 -27.33 -10.96
N GLU A 59 1.60 -27.33 -11.43
CA GLU A 59 2.61 -26.35 -10.99
C GLU A 59 2.18 -24.91 -11.27
N GLY A 60 1.44 -24.68 -12.37
CA GLY A 60 0.92 -23.37 -12.75
C GLY A 60 -0.03 -22.79 -11.71
N LEU A 61 -1.07 -23.55 -11.32
CA LEU A 61 -2.06 -23.11 -10.33
C LEU A 61 -1.43 -22.93 -8.95
N THR A 62 -0.52 -23.83 -8.57
CA THR A 62 0.21 -23.75 -7.29
C THR A 62 1.11 -22.50 -7.25
N LYS A 63 1.76 -22.15 -8.37
CA LYS A 63 2.60 -20.95 -8.48
C LYS A 63 1.79 -19.66 -8.43
N VAL A 64 0.62 -19.63 -9.07
CA VAL A 64 -0.31 -18.49 -9.02
C VAL A 64 -0.79 -18.28 -7.59
N ALA A 65 -1.23 -19.33 -6.90
CA ALA A 65 -1.64 -19.23 -5.50
C ALA A 65 -0.52 -18.68 -4.61
N LYS A 66 0.71 -19.20 -4.73
CA LYS A 66 1.87 -18.69 -3.97
C LYS A 66 2.11 -17.20 -4.20
N ARG A 67 2.06 -16.74 -5.45
CA ARG A 67 2.22 -15.30 -5.78
C ARG A 67 1.14 -14.44 -5.14
N ILE A 68 -0.10 -14.92 -5.15
CA ILE A 68 -1.21 -14.22 -4.50
C ILE A 68 -0.97 -14.13 -2.99
N PHE A 69 -0.61 -15.23 -2.33
CA PHE A 69 -0.27 -15.21 -0.90
C PHE A 69 0.90 -14.27 -0.58
N THR A 70 1.97 -14.28 -1.38
CA THR A 70 3.10 -13.36 -1.21
C THR A 70 2.68 -11.90 -1.35
N GLY A 71 1.85 -11.56 -2.34
CA GLY A 71 1.34 -10.21 -2.52
C GLY A 71 0.49 -9.73 -1.34
N ILE A 72 -0.40 -10.60 -0.84
CA ILE A 72 -1.23 -10.30 0.33
C ILE A 72 -0.37 -10.11 1.58
N PHE A 73 0.63 -10.97 1.77
CA PHE A 73 1.56 -10.88 2.90
C PHE A 73 2.33 -9.56 2.89
N ILE A 74 2.89 -9.15 1.74
CA ILE A 74 3.59 -7.86 1.61
C ILE A 74 2.64 -6.70 1.90
N ALA A 75 1.43 -6.74 1.38
CA ALA A 75 0.48 -5.65 1.59
C ALA A 75 0.01 -5.55 3.05
N TRP A 76 -0.13 -6.68 3.74
CA TRP A 76 -0.34 -6.72 5.19
C TRP A 76 0.85 -6.19 5.98
N PHE A 77 2.08 -6.49 5.55
CA PHE A 77 3.28 -5.95 6.15
C PHE A 77 3.31 -4.42 6.02
N ILE A 78 3.04 -3.88 4.82
CA ILE A 78 2.93 -2.43 4.60
C ILE A 78 1.80 -1.83 5.45
N ARG A 79 0.69 -2.53 5.64
CA ARG A 79 -0.40 -2.08 6.51
C ARG A 79 0.02 -1.95 7.98
N ILE A 80 0.76 -2.92 8.51
CA ILE A 80 1.21 -2.92 9.92
C ILE A 80 2.31 -1.88 10.14
N PHE A 81 3.28 -1.82 9.24
CA PHE A 81 4.45 -0.97 9.38
C PHE A 81 4.27 0.43 8.78
N GLY A 82 3.29 0.63 7.91
CA GLY A 82 3.00 1.90 7.24
C GLY A 82 2.74 3.06 8.19
N PRO A 83 1.87 2.92 9.22
CA PRO A 83 1.66 3.97 10.21
C PRO A 83 2.94 4.31 10.98
N SER A 84 3.77 3.30 11.27
CA SER A 84 5.05 3.49 11.94
C SER A 84 6.05 4.23 11.05
N LEU A 85 6.11 3.90 9.76
CA LEU A 85 6.95 4.60 8.76
C LEU A 85 6.50 6.05 8.59
N ILE A 86 5.20 6.31 8.46
CA ILE A 86 4.62 7.65 8.39
C ILE A 86 4.99 8.43 9.66
N SER A 87 4.78 7.85 10.84
CA SER A 87 5.17 8.46 12.13
C SER A 87 6.67 8.76 12.21
N LEU A 88 7.52 7.95 11.58
CA LEU A 88 8.96 8.14 11.56
C LEU A 88 9.35 9.36 10.70
N PHE A 89 8.68 9.56 9.56
CA PHE A 89 8.82 10.80 8.77
C PHE A 89 8.36 12.04 9.55
N TYR A 90 7.26 11.95 10.30
CA TYR A 90 6.82 13.05 11.17
C TYR A 90 7.77 13.29 12.36
N SER A 91 8.43 12.25 12.87
CA SER A 91 9.37 12.37 13.99
C SER A 91 10.73 12.97 13.59
N PHE A 92 11.18 12.77 12.34
CA PHE A 92 12.36 13.46 11.80
C PHE A 92 12.12 14.96 11.52
N LYS A 93 10.88 15.43 11.65
CA LYS A 93 10.50 16.86 11.55
C LYS A 93 10.88 17.66 12.81
N LYS A 94 11.29 17.00 13.89
CA LYS A 94 11.65 17.60 15.18
C LYS A 94 13.16 17.69 15.32
#